data_AF-A0A1E5QET3-F1
#
_entry.id   AF-A0A1E5QET3-F1
#
_cell.length_a   1.000
_cell.length_b   1.000
_cell.length_c   1.000
_cell.angle_alpha   90.00
_cell.angle_beta   90.00
_cell.angle_gamma   90.00
#
_symmetry.space_group_name_H-M   'P 1'
#
loop_
_entity.id
_entity.type
_entity.pdbx_description
1 polymer ?
#
loop_
_entity_poly.entity_id
_entity_poly.type
_entity_poly.pdbx_seq_one_letter_code
_entity_poly.pdbx_strand_id
1 'polypeptide(L)'
;MTGQDLRQLLLQKWGCSYDIQLRQTQGKVFVQVMWKYLEQASFPLSEIEYIQRLDRVATYLNDWGCIERVRTYIEQTRDRPRLGKAVSIPVELGDRASEWIL
;
A
#
# COMPACT_ATOMS: atom_id res chain seq x y z
N MET A 1 5.15 -7.60 -8.73
CA MET A 1 4.35 -7.90 -7.51
C MET A 1 2.87 -7.75 -7.86
N THR A 2 2.00 -8.64 -7.40
CA THR A 2 0.54 -8.62 -7.63
C THR A 2 -0.23 -8.11 -6.40
N GLY A 3 -1.54 -7.89 -6.52
CA GLY A 3 -2.38 -7.58 -5.36
C GLY A 3 -2.39 -8.68 -4.28
N GLN A 4 -2.28 -9.96 -4.69
CA GLN A 4 -2.19 -11.09 -3.75
C GLN A 4 -0.87 -11.07 -2.97
N ASP A 5 0.24 -10.75 -3.63
CA ASP A 5 1.54 -10.61 -2.96
C ASP A 5 1.51 -9.48 -1.91
N LEU A 6 0.86 -8.35 -2.22
CA LEU A 6 0.67 -7.26 -1.26
C LEU A 6 -0.17 -7.70 -0.06
N ARG A 7 -1.30 -8.38 -0.28
CA ARG A 7 -2.12 -8.93 0.81
C ARG A 7 -1.27 -9.82 1.72
N GLN A 8 -0.48 -10.71 1.10
CA GLN A 8 0.33 -11.66 1.85
C GLN A 8 1.43 -10.97 2.65
N LEU A 9 2.08 -9.94 2.09
CA LEU A 9 3.07 -9.12 2.80
C LEU A 9 2.46 -8.45 4.06
N LEU A 10 1.26 -7.88 3.93
CA LEU A 10 0.56 -7.26 5.07
C LEU A 10 0.16 -8.27 6.14
N LEU A 11 -0.38 -9.42 5.71
CA LEU A 11 -0.75 -10.52 6.60
C LEU A 11 0.46 -11.07 7.35
N GLN A 12 1.57 -11.32 6.67
CA GLN A 12 2.81 -11.78 7.29
C GLN A 12 3.37 -10.76 8.28
N LYS A 13 3.33 -9.47 7.94
CA LYS A 13 3.90 -8.42 8.80
C LYS A 13 3.06 -8.14 10.04
N TRP A 14 1.74 -8.03 9.89
CA TRP A 14 0.88 -7.50 10.96
C TRP A 14 -0.35 -8.36 11.29
N GLY A 15 -0.52 -9.50 10.62
CA GLY A 15 -1.61 -10.45 10.88
C GLY A 15 -2.99 -10.00 10.40
N CYS A 16 -3.07 -8.94 9.59
CA CYS A 16 -4.34 -8.41 9.07
C CYS A 16 -4.20 -7.98 7.61
N SER A 17 -5.29 -8.12 6.84
CA SER A 17 -5.37 -7.68 5.44
C SER A 17 -5.69 -6.18 5.39
N TYR A 18 -4.72 -5.34 5.79
CA TYR A 18 -4.89 -3.89 5.80
C TYR A 18 -5.19 -3.31 4.42
N ASP A 19 -5.96 -2.22 4.38
CA ASP A 19 -6.13 -1.39 3.19
C ASP A 19 -4.84 -0.63 2.90
N ILE A 20 -4.55 -0.45 1.60
CA ILE A 20 -3.43 0.35 1.13
C ILE A 20 -3.96 1.41 0.18
N GLN A 21 -3.46 2.63 0.34
CA GLN A 21 -3.78 3.77 -0.51
C GLN A 21 -2.51 4.45 -1.01
N LEU A 22 -2.57 4.99 -2.21
CA LEU A 22 -1.57 5.91 -2.74
C LEU A 22 -2.05 7.33 -2.47
N ARG A 23 -1.20 8.14 -1.83
CA ARG A 23 -1.51 9.54 -1.53
C ARG A 23 -0.40 10.44 -2.04
N GLN A 24 -0.76 11.44 -2.82
CA GLN A 24 0.15 12.51 -3.22
C GLN A 24 -0.09 13.75 -2.36
N THR A 25 0.98 14.34 -1.85
CA THR A 25 0.92 15.62 -1.13
C THR A 25 2.25 16.36 -1.25
N GLN A 26 2.20 17.67 -1.49
CA GLN A 26 3.39 18.53 -1.61
C GLN A 26 4.44 17.98 -2.59
N GLY A 27 3.99 17.45 -3.74
CA GLY A 27 4.87 16.88 -4.77
C GLY A 27 5.51 15.53 -4.42
N LYS A 28 5.12 14.91 -3.30
CA LYS A 28 5.61 13.59 -2.87
C LYS A 28 4.49 12.56 -2.91
N VAL A 29 4.83 11.33 -3.29
CA VAL A 29 3.90 10.19 -3.24
C VAL A 29 4.22 9.33 -2.04
N PHE A 30 3.15 8.85 -1.39
CA PHE A 30 3.22 7.98 -0.24
C PHE A 30 2.36 6.74 -0.47
N VAL A 31 2.89 5.58 -0.13
CA VAL A 31 2.10 4.38 0.10
C VAL A 31 1.66 4.39 1.55
N GLN A 32 0.36 4.47 1.78
CA GLN A 32 -0.23 4.49 3.11
C GLN A 32 -0.89 3.16 3.40
N VAL A 33 -0.34 2.42 4.36
CA VAL A 33 -1.02 1.27 4.95
C VAL A 33 -1.98 1.81 6.00
N MET A 34 -3.27 1.74 5.69
CA MET A 34 -4.34 2.27 6.52
C MET A 34 -4.59 1.34 7.71
N TRP A 35 -5.26 1.85 8.74
CA TRP A 35 -5.59 1.05 9.93
C TRP A 35 -6.84 0.20 9.78
N LYS A 36 -7.62 0.42 8.71
CA LYS A 36 -8.76 -0.43 8.36
C LYS A 36 -8.25 -1.66 7.62
N TYR A 37 -8.86 -2.81 7.89
CA TYR A 37 -8.49 -4.09 7.29
C TYR A 37 -9.73 -4.92 6.95
N LEU A 38 -9.60 -5.81 5.97
CA LEU A 38 -10.70 -6.57 5.38
C LEU A 38 -11.54 -7.34 6.42
N GLU A 39 -10.89 -7.86 7.46
CA GLU A 39 -11.54 -8.67 8.49
C GLU A 39 -12.43 -7.84 9.46
N GLN A 40 -12.47 -6.50 9.34
CA GLN A 40 -13.39 -5.66 10.10
C GLN A 40 -14.80 -5.70 9.49
N ALA A 41 -15.84 -5.87 10.33
CA ALA A 41 -17.23 -5.86 9.88
C ALA A 41 -17.64 -4.55 9.17
N SER A 42 -17.01 -3.43 9.53
CA SER A 42 -17.26 -2.11 8.92
C SER A 42 -16.27 -1.76 7.80
N PHE A 43 -15.54 -2.73 7.27
CA PHE A 43 -14.65 -2.50 6.13
C PHE A 43 -15.49 -2.14 4.89
N PRO A 44 -15.15 -1.08 4.14
CA PRO A 44 -16.04 -0.54 3.12
C PRO A 44 -16.05 -1.32 1.80
N LEU A 45 -15.22 -2.35 1.64
CA LEU A 45 -15.06 -3.11 0.40
C LEU A 45 -15.39 -4.57 0.61
N SER A 46 -15.86 -5.22 -0.45
CA SER A 46 -15.87 -6.68 -0.54
C SER A 46 -14.44 -7.22 -0.71
N GLU A 47 -14.25 -8.52 -0.52
CA GLU A 47 -12.94 -9.15 -0.76
C GLU A 47 -12.46 -8.95 -2.21
N ILE A 48 -13.38 -9.02 -3.19
CA ILE A 48 -13.06 -8.81 -4.61
C ILE A 48 -12.58 -7.37 -4.84
N GLU A 49 -13.33 -6.38 -4.37
CA GLU A 49 -12.97 -4.96 -4.49
C GLU A 49 -11.65 -4.64 -3.78
N TYR A 50 -11.41 -5.28 -2.62
CA TYR A 50 -10.15 -5.17 -1.89
C TYR A 50 -8.96 -5.68 -2.71
N ILE A 51 -9.06 -6.89 -3.27
CA ILE A 51 -7.99 -7.45 -4.11
C ILE A 51 -7.77 -6.60 -5.36
N GLN A 52 -8.82 -6.13 -6.03
CA GLN A 52 -8.69 -5.24 -7.18
C GLN A 52 -7.98 -3.93 -6.82
N ARG A 53 -8.27 -3.37 -5.64
CA ARG A 53 -7.56 -2.19 -5.14
C ARG A 53 -6.07 -2.48 -4.91
N LEU A 54 -5.76 -3.59 -4.25
CA LEU A 54 -4.36 -3.98 -4.05
C LEU A 54 -3.64 -4.19 -5.37
N ASP A 55 -4.31 -4.77 -6.36
CA ASP A 55 -3.73 -5.00 -7.68
C ASP A 55 -3.40 -3.69 -8.40
N ARG A 56 -4.32 -2.70 -8.35
CA ARG A 56 -4.05 -1.35 -8.86
C ARG A 56 -2.84 -0.71 -8.18
N VAL A 57 -2.77 -0.79 -6.84
CA VAL A 57 -1.61 -0.28 -6.10
C VAL A 57 -0.34 -1.01 -6.52
N ALA A 58 -0.36 -2.34 -6.60
CA ALA A 58 0.78 -3.14 -7.02
C ALA A 58 1.25 -2.73 -8.41
N THR A 59 0.35 -2.56 -9.38
CA THR A 59 0.67 -2.08 -10.73
C THR A 59 1.44 -0.76 -10.70
N TYR A 60 0.94 0.26 -10.00
CA TYR A 60 1.70 1.52 -9.85
C TYR A 60 3.08 1.33 -9.22
N LEU A 61 3.20 0.46 -8.20
CA LEU A 61 4.51 0.19 -7.59
C LEU A 61 5.47 -0.52 -8.57
N ASN A 62 4.97 -1.42 -9.43
CA ASN A 62 5.77 -2.03 -10.50
C ASN A 62 6.22 -0.95 -11.50
N ASP A 63 5.30 -0.12 -11.99
CA ASP A 63 5.58 0.91 -13.00
C ASP A 63 6.59 1.95 -12.51
N TRP A 64 6.52 2.31 -11.22
CA TRP A 64 7.47 3.21 -10.58
C TRP A 64 8.78 2.53 -10.13
N GLY A 65 8.89 1.21 -10.28
CA GLY A 65 10.09 0.45 -9.89
C GLY A 65 10.41 0.47 -8.40
N CYS A 66 9.42 0.70 -7.53
CA CYS A 66 9.64 0.93 -6.10
C CYS A 66 9.22 -0.24 -5.18
N ILE A 67 8.86 -1.39 -5.76
CA ILE A 67 8.40 -2.59 -5.04
C ILE A 67 9.35 -3.01 -3.93
N GLU A 68 10.62 -3.24 -4.25
CA GLU A 68 11.57 -3.79 -3.28
C GLU A 68 11.76 -2.84 -2.10
N ARG A 69 11.69 -1.54 -2.35
CA ARG A 69 11.78 -0.52 -1.30
C ARG A 69 10.55 -0.54 -0.39
N VAL A 70 9.35 -0.64 -0.96
CA VAL A 70 8.09 -0.74 -0.18
C VAL A 70 8.08 -2.03 0.65
N ARG A 71 8.44 -3.17 0.03
CA ARG A 71 8.56 -4.46 0.70
C ARG A 71 9.54 -4.38 1.88
N THR A 72 10.76 -3.93 1.62
CA THR A 72 11.81 -3.79 2.63
C THR A 72 11.36 -2.88 3.78
N TYR A 73 10.71 -1.76 3.47
CA TYR A 73 10.20 -0.85 4.50
C TYR A 73 9.15 -1.54 5.38
N ILE A 74 8.18 -2.24 4.79
CA ILE A 74 7.14 -2.97 5.53
C ILE A 74 7.76 -4.04 6.42
N GLU A 75 8.72 -4.80 5.90
CA GLU A 75 9.39 -5.87 6.66
C GLU A 75 10.18 -5.31 7.85
N GLN A 76 10.90 -4.20 7.66
CA GLN A 76 11.81 -3.65 8.67
C GLN A 76 11.16 -2.69 9.67
N THR A 77 10.07 -2.01 9.28
CA THR A 77 9.46 -1.00 10.16
C THR A 77 8.91 -1.61 11.46
N ARG A 78 9.05 -0.86 12.56
CA ARG A 78 8.41 -1.19 13.84
C ARG A 78 7.05 -0.50 13.98
N ASP A 79 6.71 0.41 13.07
CA ASP A 79 5.40 1.04 13.03
C ASP A 79 4.33 0.00 12.67
N ARG A 80 3.13 0.24 13.19
CA ARG A 80 1.93 -0.53 12.88
C ARG A 80 0.79 0.45 12.60
N PRO A 81 -0.10 0.16 11.64
CA PRO A 81 -1.31 0.95 11.46
C PRO A 81 -2.16 0.95 12.74
N ARG A 82 -2.59 2.12 13.20
CA ARG A 82 -3.43 2.31 14.40
C ARG A 82 -4.58 3.25 14.09
N LEU A 83 -5.64 3.24 14.88
CA LEU A 83 -6.80 4.09 14.66
C LEU A 83 -6.39 5.56 14.43
N GLY A 84 -6.70 6.08 13.24
CA GLY A 84 -6.34 7.46 12.84
C GLY A 84 -4.90 7.67 12.35
N LYS A 85 -4.03 6.65 12.40
CA LYS A 85 -2.62 6.72 11.99
C LYS A 85 -2.24 5.60 11.03
N ALA A 86 -2.01 5.98 9.77
CA ALA A 86 -1.46 5.08 8.75
C ALA A 86 0.06 4.95 8.86
N VAL A 87 0.61 3.80 8.45
CA VAL A 87 2.04 3.69 8.15
C VAL A 87 2.27 4.31 6.78
N SER A 88 2.99 5.42 6.73
CA SER A 88 3.21 6.18 5.49
C SER A 88 4.63 5.96 4.99
N ILE A 89 4.74 5.31 3.83
CA ILE A 89 6.01 4.95 3.19
C ILE A 89 6.26 5.96 2.07
N PRO A 90 7.29 6.81 2.16
CA PRO A 90 7.61 7.73 1.09
C PRO A 90 8.08 6.95 -0.15
N VAL A 91 7.53 7.28 -1.31
CA VAL A 91 7.94 6.73 -2.60
C VAL A 91 8.60 7.86 -3.40
N GLU A 92 9.83 7.60 -3.84
CA GLU A 92 10.56 8.46 -4.74
C GLU A 92 10.27 7.94 -6.13
N LEU A 93 9.61 8.80 -6.86
CA LEU A 93 9.23 8.61 -8.22
C LEU A 93 10.48 8.90 -9.07
N GLY A 94 11.01 7.87 -9.73
CA GLY A 94 12.07 8.07 -10.73
C GLY A 94 11.55 8.83 -11.96
N ASP A 95 12.43 9.18 -12.90
CA ASP A 95 12.09 9.94 -14.11
C ASP A 95 10.87 9.43 -14.90
N ARG A 96 10.56 8.12 -14.82
CA ARG A 96 9.42 7.48 -15.50
C ARG A 96 8.05 7.72 -14.86
N ALA A 97 8.00 8.30 -13.67
CA ALA A 97 6.74 8.48 -12.94
C ALA A 97 5.90 9.66 -13.42
N SER A 98 6.50 10.59 -14.17
CA SER A 98 5.82 11.77 -14.71
C SER A 98 4.67 11.43 -15.67
N GLU A 99 4.67 10.23 -16.24
CA GLU A 99 3.62 9.76 -17.17
C GLU A 99 2.32 9.33 -16.46
N TRP A 100 2.35 9.15 -15.14
CA TRP A 100 1.25 8.57 -14.35
C TRP A 100 0.61 9.57 -13.38
N ILE A 101 1.19 10.77 -13.25
CA ILE A 101 0.67 11.89 -12.46
C ILE A 101 0.08 12.90 -13.43
N LEU A 102 -1.11 12.61 -13.94
CA LEU A 102 -1.96 13.54 -14.69
C LEU A 102 -3.34 13.61 -14.06
#